data_AF-A0A161SKH8-F1
#
_entry.id   AF-A0A161SKH8-F1
#
_cell.length_a   1.000
_cell.length_b   1.000
_cell.length_c   1.000
_cell.angle_alpha   90.00
_cell.angle_beta   90.00
_cell.angle_gamma   90.00
#
_symmetry.space_group_name_H-M   'P 1'
#
loop_
_entity.id
_entity.type
_entity.pdbx_description
1 polymer ?
#
loop_
_entity_poly.entity_id
_entity_poly.type
_entity_poly.pdbx_seq_one_letter_code
_entity_poly.pdbx_strand_id
1 'polypeptide(L)'
;MKTPDLSEPRTRRRLIAALIAAVVVLVLAGVGVYGLITGPPSHDNDEGETPGPVVTAPSDPAPTTTPRLPVVRTSDDPQTFARNVATVLFEWDTASGFMPLDYTSVVLDVGDPTGQEQAGLASDIAAYLPSRDAWLELRQYATAQHLTIDNTFIPDSWTTAVEQAQPGQLAEGTVAVTIEGTRHRKGLWNDEPVTSEHAVAFTVFVVCGPTYETCHLLRLSQLDNPLQ
;
A
#
# COMPACT_ATOMS: atom_id res chain seq x y z
N MET A 1 -43.60 16.15 41.32
CA MET A 1 -42.43 15.63 40.58
C MET A 1 -42.55 16.09 39.14
N LYS A 2 -41.64 16.93 38.67
CA LYS A 2 -41.67 17.54 37.34
C LYS A 2 -40.58 16.88 36.50
N THR A 3 -40.98 16.02 35.57
CA THR A 3 -40.10 15.45 34.54
C THR A 3 -39.70 16.56 33.57
N PRO A 4 -38.41 16.75 33.24
CA PRO A 4 -38.02 17.68 32.18
C PRO A 4 -38.31 17.06 30.81
N ASP A 5 -39.11 17.78 30.02
CA ASP A 5 -39.42 17.48 28.63
C ASP A 5 -38.21 17.81 27.75
N LEU A 6 -37.67 16.80 27.04
CA LEU A 6 -36.52 16.90 26.15
C LEU A 6 -36.95 17.08 24.69
N SER A 7 -37.83 18.06 24.42
CA SER A 7 -38.33 18.33 23.08
C SER A 7 -38.03 19.75 22.62
N GLU A 8 -36.75 20.10 22.46
CA GLU A 8 -36.34 21.30 21.70
C GLU A 8 -35.12 21.04 20.79
N PRO A 9 -35.21 21.30 19.47
CA PRO A 9 -34.12 21.09 18.51
C PRO A 9 -32.89 21.98 18.78
N ARG A 10 -33.07 23.10 19.50
CA ARG A 10 -31.98 23.99 19.92
C ARG A 10 -31.09 23.35 21.00
N THR A 11 -31.67 22.55 21.88
CA THR A 11 -30.96 21.88 22.98
C THR A 11 -30.07 20.76 22.44
N ARG A 12 -30.56 20.02 21.41
CA ARG A 12 -29.77 19.00 20.69
C ARG A 12 -28.57 19.60 19.97
N ARG A 13 -28.73 20.76 19.31
CA ARG A 13 -27.62 21.45 18.62
C ARG A 13 -26.57 22.00 19.59
N ARG A 14 -26.99 22.48 20.77
CA ARG A 14 -26.08 22.92 21.84
C ARG A 14 -25.31 21.74 22.46
N LEU A 15 -25.97 20.59 22.65
CA LEU A 15 -25.31 19.37 23.12
C LEU A 15 -24.28 18.83 22.13
N ILE A 16 -24.59 18.84 20.83
CA ILE A 16 -23.64 18.44 19.78
C ILE A 16 -22.44 19.40 19.72
N ALA A 17 -22.68 20.70 19.80
CA ALA A 17 -21.60 21.69 19.84
C ALA A 17 -20.69 21.53 21.08
N ALA A 18 -21.29 21.23 22.24
CA ALA A 18 -20.52 20.96 23.47
C ALA A 18 -19.68 19.68 23.36
N LEU A 19 -20.22 18.63 22.73
CA LEU A 19 -19.47 17.40 22.46
C LEU A 19 -18.29 17.61 21.52
N ILE A 20 -18.49 18.37 20.43
CA ILE A 20 -17.41 18.69 19.48
C ILE A 20 -16.32 19.51 20.18
N ALA A 21 -16.70 20.52 20.97
CA ALA A 21 -15.73 21.31 21.73
C ALA A 21 -14.94 20.46 22.74
N ALA A 22 -15.60 19.52 23.42
CA ALA A 22 -14.94 18.61 24.36
C ALA A 22 -13.93 17.67 23.65
N VAL A 23 -14.28 17.16 22.46
CA VAL A 23 -13.38 16.33 21.65
C VAL A 23 -12.17 17.15 21.19
N VAL A 24 -12.37 18.38 20.73
CA VAL A 24 -11.27 19.27 20.31
C VAL A 24 -10.31 19.56 21.48
N VAL A 25 -10.83 19.84 22.67
CA VAL A 25 -10.00 20.06 23.87
C VAL A 25 -9.22 18.80 24.25
N LEU A 26 -9.83 17.61 24.14
CA LEU A 26 -9.15 16.33 24.39
C LEU A 26 -8.02 16.07 23.40
N VAL A 27 -8.23 16.36 22.11
CA VAL A 27 -7.21 16.22 21.06
C VAL A 27 -6.05 17.19 21.32
N LEU A 28 -6.34 18.46 21.63
CA LEU A 28 -5.31 19.46 21.95
C LEU A 28 -4.50 19.10 23.20
N ALA A 29 -5.16 18.54 24.23
CA ALA A 29 -4.47 18.06 25.43
C ALA A 29 -3.56 16.86 25.13
N GLY A 30 -3.97 15.94 24.25
CA GLY A 30 -3.14 14.81 23.82
C GLY A 30 -1.86 15.24 23.10
N VAL A 31 -1.96 16.22 22.19
CA VAL A 31 -0.80 16.78 21.47
C VAL A 31 0.15 17.53 22.41
N GLY A 32 -0.39 18.30 23.36
CA GLY A 32 0.41 19.03 24.35
C GLY A 32 1.22 18.13 25.28
N VAL A 33 0.67 16.98 25.69
CA VAL A 33 1.41 16.00 26.53
C VAL A 33 2.46 15.26 25.72
N TYR A 34 2.19 14.92 24.46
CA TYR A 34 3.16 14.23 23.60
C TYR A 34 4.39 15.11 23.28
N GLY A 35 4.18 16.41 23.02
CA GLY A 35 5.27 17.37 22.78
C GLY A 35 6.13 17.70 24.02
N LEU A 36 5.66 17.43 25.23
CA LEU A 36 6.42 17.62 26.47
C LEU A 36 7.27 16.41 26.86
N ILE A 37 6.95 15.22 26.34
CA ILE A 37 7.70 13.97 26.58
C ILE A 37 8.86 13.84 25.58
N THR A 38 8.71 14.34 24.35
CA THR A 38 9.79 14.46 23.37
C THR A 38 10.40 15.86 23.46
N GLY A 39 11.28 16.06 24.45
CA GLY A 39 12.00 17.32 24.64
C GLY A 39 12.77 17.75 23.36
N PRO A 40 13.04 19.07 23.20
CA PRO A 40 13.75 19.57 22.04
C PRO A 40 15.17 18.98 21.97
N PRO A 41 15.70 18.70 20.76
CA PRO A 41 17.03 18.15 20.61
C PRO A 41 18.08 19.11 21.18
N SER A 42 18.80 18.65 22.20
CA SER A 42 19.99 19.31 22.72
C SER A 42 21.10 19.26 21.67
N HIS A 43 21.48 20.41 21.16
CA HIS A 43 22.78 20.57 20.49
C HIS A 43 23.79 21.06 21.53
N ASP A 44 24.60 20.13 22.02
CA ASP A 44 25.80 20.43 22.78
C ASP A 44 27.04 20.40 21.88
N ASN A 45 27.99 21.29 22.22
CA ASN A 45 29.40 21.38 21.81
C ASN A 45 29.64 22.13 20.47
N ASP A 46 30.64 23.00 20.30
CA ASP A 46 31.73 23.45 21.16
C ASP A 46 32.32 24.74 20.56
N GLU A 47 32.94 25.49 21.46
CA GLU A 47 34.01 26.50 21.38
C GLU A 47 34.44 27.16 20.05
N GLY A 48 34.69 28.48 20.15
CA GLY A 48 35.04 29.37 19.06
C GLY A 48 36.42 29.18 18.44
N GLU A 49 36.50 29.54 17.16
CA GLU A 49 37.73 29.91 16.46
C GLU A 49 37.35 30.96 15.38
N THR A 50 38.23 31.92 15.16
CA THR A 50 38.10 33.12 14.30
C THR A 50 37.88 32.76 12.82
N PRO A 51 37.11 33.54 12.01
CA PRO A 51 36.79 33.15 10.64
C PRO A 51 37.98 33.31 9.69
N GLY A 52 38.54 32.19 9.22
CA GLY A 52 39.30 32.12 7.97
C GLY A 52 38.36 31.97 6.77
N PRO A 53 38.71 32.44 5.57
CA PRO A 53 37.83 32.34 4.41
C PRO A 53 37.68 30.87 4.03
N VAL A 54 36.50 30.30 4.31
CA VAL A 54 36.12 28.98 3.84
C VAL A 54 35.86 29.10 2.34
N VAL A 55 36.70 28.44 1.54
CA VAL A 55 36.38 28.15 0.15
C VAL A 55 35.20 27.16 0.19
N THR A 56 33.99 27.65 -0.03
CA THR A 56 32.82 26.81 -0.24
C THR A 56 33.02 26.08 -1.57
N ALA A 57 33.61 24.89 -1.52
CA ALA A 57 33.45 23.94 -2.62
C ALA A 57 31.95 23.69 -2.79
N PRO A 58 31.39 23.73 -4.01
CA PRO A 58 30.00 23.37 -4.22
C PRO A 58 29.76 21.98 -3.62
N SER A 59 28.76 21.85 -2.77
CA SER A 59 28.29 20.56 -2.28
C SER A 59 28.08 19.66 -3.51
N ASP A 60 28.75 18.51 -3.55
CA ASP A 60 28.50 17.50 -4.57
C ASP A 60 26.98 17.27 -4.63
N PRO A 61 26.33 17.40 -5.79
CA PRO A 61 24.92 17.13 -5.90
C PRO A 61 24.68 15.70 -5.43
N ALA A 62 23.78 15.52 -4.46
CA ALA A 62 23.35 14.20 -4.02
C ALA A 62 23.01 13.38 -5.28
N PRO A 63 23.53 12.14 -5.41
CA PRO A 63 23.30 11.34 -6.60
C PRO A 63 21.79 11.22 -6.80
N THR A 64 21.31 11.85 -7.87
CA THR A 64 19.91 11.76 -8.27
C THR A 64 19.74 10.38 -8.87
N THR A 65 19.56 9.37 -8.03
CA THR A 65 19.26 8.02 -8.50
C THR A 65 18.01 8.11 -9.37
N THR A 66 18.17 7.84 -10.66
CA THR A 66 17.06 7.81 -11.59
C THR A 66 16.02 6.81 -11.07
N PRO A 67 14.75 7.21 -10.90
CA PRO A 67 13.70 6.28 -10.49
C PRO A 67 13.65 5.07 -11.43
N ARG A 68 13.45 3.88 -10.86
CA ARG A 68 13.31 2.63 -11.61
C ARG A 68 12.03 1.94 -11.19
N LEU A 69 11.39 1.27 -12.14
CA LEU A 69 10.26 0.42 -11.83
C LEU A 69 10.75 -0.80 -11.03
N PRO A 70 9.96 -1.27 -10.05
CA PRO A 70 10.21 -2.54 -9.39
C PRO A 70 10.15 -3.70 -10.39
N VAL A 71 10.67 -4.87 -10.02
CA VAL A 71 10.64 -6.09 -10.84
C VAL A 71 10.16 -7.24 -9.98
N VAL A 72 9.22 -8.05 -10.49
CA VAL A 72 8.78 -9.26 -9.82
C VAL A 72 9.88 -10.31 -9.90
N ARG A 73 10.40 -10.74 -8.75
CA ARG A 73 11.37 -11.84 -8.69
C ARG A 73 10.69 -13.17 -8.98
N THR A 74 11.29 -13.96 -9.87
CA THR A 74 10.82 -15.31 -10.18
C THR A 74 11.04 -16.26 -9.00
N SER A 75 10.19 -17.28 -8.90
CA SER A 75 10.25 -18.34 -7.89
C SER A 75 9.49 -19.56 -8.40
N ASP A 76 9.90 -20.75 -7.98
CA ASP A 76 9.20 -22.03 -8.19
C ASP A 76 8.27 -22.39 -7.02
N ASP A 77 8.48 -21.79 -5.85
CA ASP A 77 7.56 -21.83 -4.72
C ASP A 77 6.39 -20.83 -4.92
N PRO A 78 5.12 -21.30 -4.90
CA PRO A 78 3.96 -20.46 -5.18
C PRO A 78 3.76 -19.34 -4.16
N GLN A 79 4.04 -19.58 -2.88
CA GLN A 79 3.85 -18.57 -1.84
C GLN A 79 4.89 -17.46 -1.95
N THR A 80 6.15 -17.82 -2.18
CA THR A 80 7.23 -16.87 -2.43
C THR A 80 6.97 -16.05 -3.68
N PHE A 81 6.52 -16.68 -4.77
CA PHE A 81 6.15 -15.96 -5.99
C PHE A 81 4.98 -14.99 -5.75
N ALA A 82 3.92 -15.42 -5.07
CA ALA A 82 2.77 -14.59 -4.75
C ALA A 82 3.16 -13.37 -3.89
N ARG A 83 4.08 -13.53 -2.93
CA ARG A 83 4.63 -12.41 -2.15
C ARG A 83 5.42 -11.42 -2.99
N ASN A 84 6.22 -11.91 -3.94
CA ASN A 84 6.96 -11.06 -4.88
C ASN A 84 5.99 -10.24 -5.74
N VAL A 85 4.93 -10.87 -6.28
CA VAL A 85 3.86 -10.17 -7.02
C VAL A 85 3.18 -9.12 -6.13
N ALA A 86 2.75 -9.50 -4.93
CA ALA A 86 2.06 -8.61 -3.99
C ALA A 86 2.90 -7.38 -3.62
N THR A 87 4.20 -7.57 -3.37
CA THR A 87 5.13 -6.48 -3.07
C THR A 87 5.15 -5.47 -4.22
N VAL A 88 5.40 -5.96 -5.45
CA VAL A 88 5.52 -5.11 -6.64
C VAL A 88 4.19 -4.44 -7.01
N LEU A 89 3.06 -5.14 -6.87
CA LEU A 89 1.72 -4.62 -7.15
C LEU A 89 1.38 -3.39 -6.28
N PHE A 90 1.90 -3.35 -5.05
CA PHE A 90 1.63 -2.27 -4.10
C PHE A 90 2.75 -1.22 -4.01
N GLU A 91 3.92 -1.48 -4.62
CA GLU A 91 5.08 -0.60 -4.61
C GLU A 91 5.03 0.38 -5.78
N TRP A 92 4.51 1.58 -5.50
CA TRP A 92 4.47 2.65 -6.49
C TRP A 92 4.70 4.02 -5.88
N ASP A 93 5.20 4.93 -6.70
CA ASP A 93 5.50 6.31 -6.32
C ASP A 93 5.02 7.27 -7.43
N THR A 94 4.10 8.16 -7.10
CA THR A 94 3.55 9.14 -8.05
C THR A 94 4.54 10.24 -8.44
N ALA A 95 5.60 10.45 -7.65
CA ALA A 95 6.69 11.39 -7.89
C ALA A 95 7.84 10.81 -8.75
N SER A 96 7.82 9.49 -9.01
CA SER A 96 8.84 8.79 -9.82
C SER A 96 8.89 9.19 -11.30
N GLY A 97 7.85 9.87 -11.80
CA GLY A 97 7.68 10.16 -13.23
C GLY A 97 6.94 9.07 -14.02
N PHE A 98 6.74 7.88 -13.43
CA PHE A 98 5.94 6.81 -14.02
C PHE A 98 4.42 7.05 -13.86
N MET A 99 3.65 6.32 -14.66
CA MET A 99 2.20 6.30 -14.69
C MET A 99 1.68 4.90 -14.32
N PRO A 100 0.39 4.75 -13.94
CA PRO A 100 -0.16 3.44 -13.54
C PRO A 100 0.12 2.31 -14.54
N LEU A 101 0.03 2.60 -15.85
CA LEU A 101 0.28 1.60 -16.90
C LEU A 101 1.71 1.07 -16.92
N ASP A 102 2.70 1.88 -16.52
CA ASP A 102 4.09 1.43 -16.42
C ASP A 102 4.27 0.40 -15.30
N TYR A 103 3.54 0.55 -14.18
CA TYR A 103 3.49 -0.44 -13.11
C TYR A 103 2.68 -1.68 -13.52
N THR A 104 1.60 -1.50 -14.30
CA THR A 104 0.83 -2.62 -14.85
C THR A 104 1.69 -3.53 -15.72
N SER A 105 2.54 -2.98 -16.59
CA SER A 105 3.37 -3.80 -17.48
C SER A 105 4.33 -4.70 -16.72
N VAL A 106 4.92 -4.22 -15.62
CA VAL A 106 5.84 -5.01 -14.78
C VAL A 106 5.17 -6.28 -14.24
N VAL A 107 3.91 -6.16 -13.80
CA VAL A 107 3.18 -7.31 -13.25
C VAL A 107 2.66 -8.22 -14.37
N LEU A 108 2.30 -7.67 -15.53
CA LEU A 108 1.91 -8.46 -16.70
C LEU A 108 3.05 -9.27 -17.30
N ASP A 109 4.30 -8.81 -17.19
CA ASP A 109 5.48 -9.50 -17.73
C ASP A 109 5.72 -10.88 -17.12
N VAL A 110 5.20 -11.13 -15.90
CA VAL A 110 5.25 -12.44 -15.24
C VAL A 110 3.96 -13.26 -15.38
N GLY A 111 3.04 -12.80 -16.23
CA GLY A 111 1.82 -13.53 -16.56
C GLY A 111 2.11 -14.88 -17.24
N ASP A 112 1.10 -15.73 -17.28
CA ASP A 112 1.18 -17.01 -18.00
C ASP A 112 1.52 -16.80 -19.49
N PRO A 113 2.60 -17.45 -20.00
CA PRO A 113 3.11 -17.19 -21.34
C PRO A 113 2.20 -17.65 -22.46
N THR A 114 1.17 -18.46 -22.19
CA THR A 114 0.15 -18.81 -23.21
C THR A 114 -0.72 -17.61 -23.58
N GLY A 115 -0.78 -16.60 -22.71
CA GLY A 115 -1.60 -15.41 -22.87
C GLY A 115 -3.10 -15.61 -22.61
N GLN A 116 -3.54 -16.82 -22.21
CA GLN A 116 -4.96 -17.13 -22.00
C GLN A 116 -5.60 -16.22 -20.94
N GLU A 117 -4.92 -16.00 -19.83
CA GLU A 117 -5.43 -15.16 -18.73
C GLU A 117 -5.06 -13.67 -18.87
N GLN A 118 -4.31 -13.27 -19.89
CA GLN A 118 -3.66 -11.95 -19.92
C GLN A 118 -4.66 -10.78 -19.90
N ALA A 119 -5.78 -10.90 -20.63
CA ALA A 119 -6.83 -9.88 -20.63
C ALA A 119 -7.53 -9.77 -19.27
N GLY A 120 -7.81 -10.91 -18.63
CA GLY A 120 -8.39 -10.96 -17.28
C GLY A 120 -7.43 -10.39 -16.25
N LEU A 121 -6.16 -10.80 -16.30
CA LEU A 121 -5.11 -10.33 -15.41
C LEU A 121 -4.89 -8.82 -15.52
N ALA A 122 -4.85 -8.26 -16.73
CA ALA A 122 -4.73 -6.82 -16.93
C ALA A 122 -5.90 -6.06 -16.29
N SER A 123 -7.13 -6.60 -16.41
CA SER A 123 -8.31 -6.04 -15.75
C SER A 123 -8.20 -6.13 -14.23
N ASP A 124 -7.71 -7.25 -13.69
CA ASP A 124 -7.55 -7.40 -12.25
C ASP A 124 -6.51 -6.39 -11.73
N ILE A 125 -5.31 -6.31 -12.34
CA ILE A 125 -4.24 -5.36 -11.93
C ILE A 125 -4.73 -3.92 -11.94
N ALA A 126 -5.49 -3.52 -12.97
CA ALA A 126 -6.03 -2.17 -13.07
C ALA A 126 -6.95 -1.80 -11.88
N ALA A 127 -7.58 -2.78 -11.24
CA ALA A 127 -8.41 -2.55 -10.05
C ALA A 127 -7.59 -2.30 -8.76
N TYR A 128 -6.30 -2.64 -8.75
CA TYR A 128 -5.40 -2.40 -7.60
C TYR A 128 -4.71 -1.04 -7.66
N LEU A 129 -4.58 -0.46 -8.86
CA LEU A 129 -3.89 0.80 -9.07
C LEU A 129 -4.86 2.00 -9.06
N PRO A 130 -4.41 3.19 -8.64
CA PRO A 130 -5.22 4.40 -8.82
C PRO A 130 -5.54 4.63 -10.31
N SER A 131 -6.74 5.17 -10.58
CA SER A 131 -7.06 5.66 -11.91
C SER A 131 -6.09 6.75 -12.35
N ARG A 132 -6.00 7.03 -13.66
CA ARG A 132 -5.12 8.08 -14.17
C ARG A 132 -5.37 9.44 -13.52
N ASP A 133 -6.63 9.83 -13.34
CA ASP A 133 -6.98 11.12 -12.75
C ASP A 133 -6.63 11.15 -11.26
N ALA A 134 -6.93 10.08 -10.51
CA ALA A 134 -6.52 9.94 -9.12
C ALA A 134 -4.99 9.97 -8.96
N TRP A 135 -4.24 9.39 -9.90
CA TRP A 135 -2.78 9.43 -9.90
C TRP A 135 -2.24 10.87 -10.01
N LEU A 136 -2.84 11.69 -10.87
CA LEU A 136 -2.46 13.10 -11.03
C LEU A 136 -2.80 13.94 -9.79
N GLU A 137 -3.89 13.63 -9.11
CA GLU A 137 -4.23 14.24 -7.82
C GLU A 137 -3.22 13.83 -6.73
N LEU A 138 -2.95 12.52 -6.59
CA LEU A 138 -2.01 11.98 -5.61
C LEU A 138 -0.57 12.48 -5.81
N ARG A 139 -0.19 12.77 -7.06
CA ARG A 139 1.12 13.34 -7.40
C ARG A 139 1.35 14.72 -6.78
N GLN A 140 0.30 15.53 -6.61
CA GLN A 140 0.42 16.85 -5.96
C GLN A 140 0.89 16.73 -4.51
N TYR A 141 0.67 15.56 -3.90
CA TYR A 141 1.06 15.23 -2.54
C TYR A 141 2.28 14.29 -2.48
N ALA A 142 3.00 14.09 -3.59
CA ALA A 142 4.13 13.16 -3.70
C ALA A 142 3.81 11.78 -3.08
N THR A 143 2.60 11.26 -3.36
CA THR A 143 2.12 10.05 -2.69
C THR A 143 2.89 8.83 -3.18
N ALA A 144 3.35 8.00 -2.24
CA ALA A 144 3.91 6.68 -2.50
C ALA A 144 3.22 5.62 -1.64
N GLN A 145 3.20 4.38 -2.14
CA GLN A 145 2.59 3.23 -1.48
C GLN A 145 3.56 2.06 -1.41
N HIS A 146 3.43 1.26 -0.36
CA HIS A 146 4.00 -0.08 -0.27
C HIS A 146 3.09 -0.99 0.57
N LEU A 147 3.44 -2.28 0.64
CA LEU A 147 2.74 -3.30 1.41
C LEU A 147 3.71 -3.96 2.40
N THR A 148 3.28 -4.08 3.65
CA THR A 148 3.87 -5.03 4.61
C THR A 148 3.01 -6.28 4.59
N ILE A 149 3.60 -7.44 4.27
CA ILE A 149 2.85 -8.71 4.22
C ILE A 149 2.90 -9.38 5.58
N ASP A 150 1.73 -9.54 6.19
CA ASP A 150 1.54 -10.13 7.51
C ASP A 150 1.41 -11.66 7.42
N ASN A 151 0.68 -12.15 6.42
CA ASN A 151 0.41 -13.57 6.24
C ASN A 151 0.39 -13.97 4.76
N THR A 152 0.70 -15.24 4.50
CA THR A 152 0.67 -15.84 3.17
C THR A 152 0.34 -17.32 3.36
N PHE A 153 -0.73 -17.78 2.71
CA PHE A 153 -1.18 -19.17 2.84
C PHE A 153 -2.04 -19.60 1.66
N ILE A 154 -2.20 -20.91 1.48
CA ILE A 154 -3.18 -21.49 0.55
C ILE A 154 -4.49 -21.65 1.35
N PRO A 155 -5.60 -21.02 0.92
CA PRO A 155 -6.86 -21.12 1.66
C PRO A 155 -7.43 -22.55 1.59
N ASP A 156 -8.03 -23.02 2.68
CA ASP A 156 -8.60 -24.38 2.77
C ASP A 156 -9.66 -24.66 1.68
N SER A 157 -10.40 -23.63 1.27
CA SER A 157 -11.37 -23.73 0.19
C SER A 157 -10.77 -23.98 -1.18
N TRP A 158 -9.47 -23.75 -1.37
CA TRP A 158 -8.79 -24.08 -2.63
C TRP A 158 -8.90 -25.57 -2.96
N THR A 159 -8.78 -26.45 -1.96
CA THR A 159 -8.95 -27.90 -2.17
C THR A 159 -10.34 -28.23 -2.71
N THR A 160 -11.37 -27.55 -2.19
CA THR A 160 -12.75 -27.71 -2.67
C THR A 160 -12.90 -27.18 -4.11
N ALA A 161 -12.27 -26.05 -4.44
CA ALA A 161 -12.29 -25.50 -5.79
C ALA A 161 -11.64 -26.44 -6.81
N VAL A 162 -10.55 -27.13 -6.43
CA VAL A 162 -9.88 -28.13 -7.27
C VAL A 162 -10.79 -29.34 -7.51
N GLU A 163 -11.47 -29.85 -6.48
CA GLU A 163 -12.40 -30.98 -6.62
C GLU A 163 -13.62 -30.66 -7.50
N GLN A 164 -14.05 -29.41 -7.52
CA GLN A 164 -15.19 -28.93 -8.31
C GLN A 164 -14.81 -28.52 -9.74
N ALA A 165 -13.52 -28.38 -10.03
CA ALA A 165 -13.06 -27.98 -11.35
C ALA A 165 -13.35 -29.08 -12.39
N GLN A 166 -13.80 -28.66 -13.58
CA GLN A 166 -13.95 -29.59 -14.70
C GLN A 166 -12.57 -30.09 -15.16
N PRO A 167 -12.47 -31.31 -15.72
CA PRO A 167 -11.22 -31.82 -16.27
C PRO A 167 -10.61 -30.84 -17.28
N GLY A 168 -9.36 -30.44 -17.06
CA GLY A 168 -8.65 -29.48 -17.91
C GLY A 168 -9.01 -28.00 -17.69
N GLN A 169 -9.89 -27.68 -16.73
CA GLN A 169 -10.19 -26.29 -16.38
C GLN A 169 -9.02 -25.60 -15.66
N LEU A 170 -8.25 -26.35 -14.87
CA LEU A 170 -7.05 -25.88 -14.19
C LEU A 170 -5.84 -26.65 -14.73
N ALA A 171 -4.78 -25.92 -15.09
CA ALA A 171 -3.51 -26.53 -15.44
C ALA A 171 -2.89 -27.20 -14.20
N GLU A 172 -2.09 -28.26 -14.40
CA GLU A 172 -1.39 -28.90 -13.29
C GLU A 172 -0.43 -27.90 -12.61
N GLY A 173 -0.39 -27.90 -11.27
CA GLY A 173 0.41 -26.92 -10.53
C GLY A 173 -0.27 -25.56 -10.35
N THR A 174 -1.53 -25.40 -10.75
CA THR A 174 -2.33 -24.21 -10.41
C THR A 174 -2.64 -24.21 -8.92
N VAL A 175 -2.45 -23.06 -8.27
CA VAL A 175 -2.74 -22.86 -6.85
C VAL A 175 -3.21 -21.44 -6.55
N ALA A 176 -4.12 -21.30 -5.60
CA ALA A 176 -4.52 -20.03 -5.02
C ALA A 176 -3.71 -19.74 -3.75
N VAL A 177 -3.13 -18.54 -3.66
CA VAL A 177 -2.39 -18.08 -2.49
C VAL A 177 -3.03 -16.80 -1.98
N THR A 178 -3.54 -16.82 -0.75
CA THR A 178 -4.08 -15.63 -0.08
C THR A 178 -2.95 -14.86 0.61
N ILE A 179 -2.96 -13.55 0.41
CA ILE A 179 -2.07 -12.56 1.03
C ILE A 179 -2.90 -11.71 1.97
N GLU A 180 -2.44 -11.58 3.20
CA GLU A 180 -2.93 -10.59 4.15
C GLU A 180 -1.79 -9.65 4.49
N GLY A 181 -2.08 -8.36 4.58
CA GLY A 181 -1.05 -7.37 4.84
C GLY A 181 -1.59 -6.02 5.22
N THR A 182 -0.68 -5.09 5.49
CA THR A 182 -0.96 -3.70 5.77
C THR A 182 -0.40 -2.83 4.65
N ARG A 183 -1.29 -2.15 3.94
CA ARG A 183 -0.95 -1.16 2.92
C ARG A 183 -0.62 0.17 3.57
N HIS A 184 0.59 0.65 3.32
CA HIS A 184 1.05 1.94 3.82
C HIS A 184 1.08 2.96 2.68
N ARG A 185 0.58 4.17 2.95
CA ARG A 185 0.77 5.34 2.09
C ARG A 185 1.49 6.43 2.86
N LYS A 186 2.36 7.13 2.15
CA LYS A 186 3.01 8.36 2.61
C LYS A 186 2.84 9.44 1.56
N GLY A 187 2.81 10.69 1.99
CA GLY A 187 2.76 11.86 1.12
C GLY A 187 3.05 13.13 1.90
N LEU A 188 2.81 14.28 1.27
CA LEU A 188 2.99 15.60 1.83
C LEU A 188 1.65 16.34 1.87
N TRP A 189 1.36 17.03 2.96
CA TRP A 189 0.23 17.95 3.08
C TRP A 189 0.73 19.29 3.63
N ASN A 190 0.60 20.37 2.86
CA ASN A 190 1.23 21.67 3.19
C ASN A 190 2.73 21.53 3.55
N ASP A 191 3.47 20.76 2.76
CA ASP A 191 4.90 20.42 2.98
C ASP A 191 5.21 19.58 4.24
N GLU A 192 4.19 19.17 5.00
CA GLU A 192 4.36 18.27 6.14
C GLU A 192 4.14 16.80 5.75
N PRO A 193 5.00 15.86 6.18
CA PRO A 193 4.79 14.43 5.93
C PRO A 193 3.52 13.90 6.60
N VAL A 194 2.73 13.15 5.85
CA VAL A 194 1.54 12.45 6.33
C VAL A 194 1.57 10.98 5.91
N THR A 195 1.00 10.11 6.74
CA THR A 195 0.94 8.67 6.49
C THR A 195 -0.46 8.11 6.75
N SER A 196 -0.82 7.03 6.05
CA SER A 196 -2.02 6.24 6.33
C SER A 196 -1.76 4.75 6.16
N GLU A 197 -2.50 3.94 6.90
CA GLU A 197 -2.35 2.48 6.92
C GLU A 197 -3.72 1.82 6.83
N HIS A 198 -3.81 0.74 6.05
CA HIS A 198 -5.04 -0.01 5.85
C HIS A 198 -4.72 -1.49 5.73
N ALA A 199 -5.38 -2.33 6.52
CA ALA A 199 -5.34 -3.77 6.33
C ALA A 199 -5.95 -4.12 4.97
N VAL A 200 -5.35 -5.09 4.28
CA VAL A 200 -5.81 -5.61 3.00
C VAL A 200 -5.71 -7.11 2.94
N ALA A 201 -6.60 -7.74 2.18
CA ALA A 201 -6.53 -9.17 1.90
C ALA A 201 -6.94 -9.49 0.46
N PHE A 202 -6.23 -10.37 -0.22
CA PHE A 202 -6.55 -10.78 -1.59
C PHE A 202 -5.89 -12.11 -1.94
N THR A 203 -6.32 -12.72 -3.03
CA THR A 203 -5.81 -14.02 -3.51
C THR A 203 -5.10 -13.85 -4.85
N VAL A 204 -3.92 -14.44 -4.94
CA VAL A 204 -3.10 -14.55 -6.15
C VAL A 204 -3.25 -15.96 -6.71
N PHE A 205 -3.71 -16.08 -7.94
CA PHE A 205 -3.79 -17.37 -8.64
C PHE A 205 -2.55 -17.53 -9.49
N VAL A 206 -1.80 -18.61 -9.27
CA VAL A 206 -0.51 -18.87 -9.91
C VAL A 206 -0.48 -20.28 -10.48
N VAL A 207 0.36 -20.51 -11.48
CA VAL A 207 0.66 -21.85 -12.01
C VAL A 207 2.17 -22.07 -11.96
N CYS A 208 2.59 -23.18 -11.37
CA CYS A 208 4.01 -23.54 -11.20
C CYS A 208 4.28 -24.93 -11.81
N GLY A 209 5.17 -25.70 -11.19
CA GLY A 209 5.40 -27.09 -11.58
C GLY A 209 4.17 -27.97 -11.33
N PRO A 210 3.90 -28.97 -12.20
CA PRO A 210 4.76 -29.43 -13.30
C PRO A 210 4.56 -28.70 -14.64
N THR A 211 3.60 -27.77 -14.76
CA THR A 211 3.35 -27.07 -16.03
C THR A 211 4.53 -26.18 -16.45
N TYR A 212 5.17 -25.52 -15.47
CA TYR A 212 6.33 -24.67 -15.68
C TYR A 212 7.42 -24.91 -14.64
N GLU A 213 8.68 -24.62 -14.97
CA GLU A 213 9.80 -24.70 -14.02
C GLU A 213 9.73 -23.60 -12.95
N THR A 214 9.23 -22.41 -13.31
CA THR A 214 8.97 -21.29 -12.40
C THR A 214 7.51 -20.91 -12.44
N CYS A 215 7.01 -20.31 -11.37
CA CYS A 215 5.63 -19.85 -11.28
C CYS A 215 5.33 -18.69 -12.24
N HIS A 216 4.12 -18.69 -12.77
CA HIS A 216 3.53 -17.61 -13.56
C HIS A 216 2.23 -17.13 -12.93
N LEU A 217 1.94 -15.84 -13.10
CA LEU A 217 0.72 -15.22 -12.59
C LEU A 217 -0.45 -15.47 -13.55
N LEU A 218 -1.56 -15.99 -13.01
CA LEU A 218 -2.78 -16.20 -13.77
C LEU A 218 -3.76 -15.04 -13.57
N ARG A 219 -4.23 -14.84 -12.34
CA ARG A 219 -5.30 -13.90 -11.98
C ARG A 219 -5.10 -13.35 -10.58
N LEU A 220 -5.79 -12.26 -10.28
CA LEU A 220 -5.89 -11.72 -8.92
C LEU A 220 -7.37 -11.67 -8.53
N SER A 221 -7.69 -11.99 -7.28
CA SER A 221 -9.03 -11.70 -6.77
C SER A 221 -9.23 -10.18 -6.67
N GLN A 222 -10.45 -9.76 -6.38
CA GLN A 222 -10.68 -8.37 -5.98
C GLN A 222 -10.00 -8.09 -4.62
N LEU A 223 -9.48 -6.87 -4.47
CA LEU A 223 -8.93 -6.38 -3.19
C LEU A 223 -10.00 -6.45 -2.09
N ASP A 224 -9.60 -6.91 -0.91
CA ASP A 224 -10.43 -7.12 0.28
C ASP A 224 -11.55 -8.15 0.10
N ASN A 225 -11.41 -8.98 -0.92
CA ASN A 225 -12.29 -10.10 -1.21
C ASN A 225 -11.46 -11.34 -1.59
N PRO A 226 -10.64 -11.87 -0.65
CA PRO A 226 -9.88 -13.08 -0.88
C PRO A 226 -10.80 -14.30 -0.95
N LEU A 227 -10.29 -15.39 -1.51
CA LEU A 227 -10.93 -16.70 -1.45
C LEU A 227 -11.01 -17.15 0.03
N GLN A 228 -12.23 -17.46 0.48
CA GLN A 228 -12.57 -17.91 1.84
C GLN A 228 -12.74 -19.41 1.88
#